data_AF-A0A3N1D1G8-F1
#
_entry.id   AF-A0A3N1D1G8-F1
#
_cell.length_a   1.000
_cell.length_b   1.000
_cell.length_c   1.000
_cell.angle_alpha   90.00
_cell.angle_beta   90.00
_cell.angle_gamma   90.00
#
_symmetry.space_group_name_H-M   'P 1'
#
loop_
_entity.id
_entity.type
_entity.pdbx_description
1 polymer ?
#
loop_
_entity_poly.entity_id
_entity_poly.type
_entity_poly.pdbx_seq_one_letter_code
_entity_poly.pdbx_strand_id
1 'polypeptide(L)'
;MYPALDVDPDVLYVGNGRFLTSAVAAAGLDLCLHMIRRDHGSAVAAHAARLSVMPLEREGGQAQFIVHDHAPTPQGSELEELLTWLQENLARDLTLAHIAARAGTSTRTLIRRFRDQTGSTPLQWLHRARIHQAQHLLETTEHSVERIGDQVGFGSATTFRDRFKRTTGVTPQTYRRTFT
;
A
#
# COMPACT_ATOMS: atom_id res chain seq x y z
N MET A 1 -30.17 -0.75 -26.64
CA MET A 1 -28.71 -0.83 -26.39
C MET A 1 -28.15 0.54 -26.72
N TYR A 2 -27.53 1.24 -25.77
CA TYR A 2 -27.07 2.63 -25.92
C TYR A 2 -25.64 2.65 -26.47
N PRO A 3 -25.40 2.92 -27.77
CA PRO A 3 -24.10 2.67 -28.40
C PRO A 3 -23.08 3.81 -28.23
N ALA A 4 -23.42 4.87 -27.47
CA ALA A 4 -22.62 6.08 -27.33
C ALA A 4 -22.15 6.33 -25.89
N LEU A 5 -22.24 5.32 -25.02
CA LEU A 5 -21.70 5.39 -23.65
C LEU A 5 -20.23 4.99 -23.67
N ASP A 6 -19.37 5.97 -23.43
CA ASP A 6 -17.97 5.74 -23.07
C ASP A 6 -17.93 5.36 -21.58
N VAL A 7 -17.80 4.06 -21.32
CA VAL A 7 -17.79 3.52 -19.96
C VAL A 7 -16.33 3.34 -19.57
N ASP A 8 -15.86 4.18 -18.66
CA ASP A 8 -14.56 4.04 -18.04
C ASP A 8 -14.72 3.31 -16.68
N PRO A 9 -14.40 2.02 -16.60
CA PRO A 9 -14.56 1.23 -15.38
C PRO A 9 -13.52 1.56 -14.29
N ASP A 10 -12.52 2.39 -14.60
CA ASP A 10 -11.39 2.69 -13.70
C ASP A 10 -11.62 3.92 -12.82
N VAL A 11 -12.81 4.54 -12.87
CA VAL A 11 -13.10 5.81 -12.20
C VAL A 11 -14.24 5.70 -11.17
N LEU A 12 -13.93 5.95 -9.89
CA LEU A 12 -14.87 5.89 -8.75
C LEU A 12 -15.70 7.17 -8.55
N TYR A 13 -15.25 8.28 -9.12
CA TYR A 13 -15.97 9.54 -9.17
C TYR A 13 -15.71 10.21 -10.51
N VAL A 14 -16.73 10.79 -11.12
CA VAL A 14 -16.57 11.57 -12.35
C VAL A 14 -17.11 12.98 -12.12
N GLY A 15 -16.40 13.97 -12.67
CA GLY A 15 -16.76 15.37 -12.57
C GLY A 15 -16.86 15.99 -13.95
N ASN A 16 -17.96 16.68 -14.24
CA ASN A 16 -18.08 17.51 -15.44
C ASN A 16 -18.42 18.94 -15.04
N GLY A 17 -17.38 19.75 -14.81
CA GLY A 17 -17.52 21.14 -14.40
C GLY A 17 -18.16 21.30 -13.02
N ARG A 18 -19.46 21.63 -12.97
CA ARG A 18 -20.19 21.97 -11.74
C ARG A 18 -20.84 20.75 -11.03
N PHE A 19 -20.74 19.56 -11.59
CA PHE A 19 -21.36 18.35 -11.04
C PHE A 19 -20.33 17.26 -10.85
N LEU A 20 -20.36 16.64 -9.67
CA LEU A 20 -19.55 15.50 -9.26
C LEU A 20 -20.48 14.38 -8.83
N THR A 21 -20.16 13.14 -9.21
CA THR A 21 -20.94 11.95 -8.81
C THR A 21 -19.96 10.87 -8.35
N SER A 22 -20.25 10.20 -7.23
CA SER A 22 -19.41 9.13 -6.69
C SER A 22 -20.24 7.90 -6.35
N ALA A 23 -19.61 6.73 -6.47
CA ALA A 23 -20.15 5.47 -6.00
C ALA A 23 -19.49 5.10 -4.66
N VAL A 24 -20.29 5.05 -3.59
CA VAL A 24 -19.95 4.62 -2.21
C VAL A 24 -19.37 5.69 -1.25
N ALA A 25 -19.84 5.68 0.00
CA ALA A 25 -19.65 6.70 1.04
C ALA A 25 -18.20 7.05 1.42
N ALA A 26 -17.20 6.22 1.09
CA ALA A 26 -15.79 6.51 1.34
C ALA A 26 -15.20 7.54 0.35
N ALA A 27 -15.68 7.56 -0.91
CA ALA A 27 -15.17 8.45 -1.95
C ALA A 27 -15.41 9.95 -1.67
N GLY A 28 -16.43 10.28 -0.85
CA GLY A 28 -16.71 11.65 -0.45
C GLY A 28 -15.62 12.24 0.47
N LEU A 29 -15.06 11.43 1.37
CA LEU A 29 -13.98 11.87 2.27
C LEU A 29 -12.65 12.00 1.52
N ASP A 30 -12.38 11.08 0.60
CA ASP A 30 -11.18 11.15 -0.27
C ASP A 30 -11.22 12.43 -1.13
N LEU A 31 -12.39 12.79 -1.66
CA LEU A 31 -12.59 14.06 -2.38
C LEU A 31 -12.34 15.28 -1.47
N CYS A 32 -12.88 15.28 -0.24
CA CYS A 32 -12.65 16.37 0.72
C CYS A 32 -11.16 16.54 1.05
N LEU A 33 -10.43 15.44 1.28
CA LEU A 33 -9.00 15.49 1.56
C LEU A 33 -8.18 15.96 0.35
N HIS A 34 -8.58 15.56 -0.87
CA HIS A 34 -7.99 16.05 -2.10
C HIS A 34 -8.18 17.57 -2.27
N MET A 35 -9.38 18.08 -2.01
CA MET A 35 -9.67 19.52 -2.04
C MET A 35 -8.83 20.29 -1.02
N ILE A 36 -8.78 19.82 0.24
CA ILE A 36 -7.97 20.46 1.29
C ILE A 36 -6.48 20.48 0.90
N ARG A 37 -5.97 19.41 0.28
CA ARG A 37 -4.58 19.36 -0.18
C ARG A 37 -4.31 20.37 -1.28
N ARG A 38 -5.22 20.47 -2.26
CA ARG A 38 -5.11 21.42 -3.37
C ARG A 38 -5.09 22.87 -2.87
N ASP A 39 -5.92 23.19 -1.89
CA ASP A 39 -6.14 24.57 -1.45
C ASP A 39 -5.23 24.99 -0.29
N HIS A 40 -4.77 24.04 0.55
CA HIS A 40 -4.04 24.32 1.79
C HIS A 40 -2.76 23.49 1.99
N GLY A 41 -2.40 22.63 1.02
CA GLY A 41 -1.16 21.86 1.04
C GLY A 41 -1.22 20.57 1.87
N SER A 42 -0.24 19.70 1.62
CA SER A 42 -0.24 18.30 2.09
C SER A 42 -0.18 18.14 3.60
N ALA A 43 0.47 19.05 4.33
CA ALA A 43 0.55 18.99 5.79
C ALA A 43 -0.82 19.17 6.46
N VAL A 44 -1.67 20.03 5.89
CA VAL A 44 -3.01 20.34 6.40
C VAL A 44 -3.98 19.22 6.08
N ALA A 45 -3.94 18.68 4.86
CA ALA A 45 -4.72 17.50 4.48
C ALA A 45 -4.38 16.28 5.37
N ALA A 46 -3.09 16.10 5.68
CA ALA A 46 -2.64 15.04 6.56
C ALA A 46 -3.15 15.20 8.01
N HIS A 47 -3.30 16.43 8.49
CA HIS A 47 -3.88 16.70 9.80
C HIS A 47 -5.39 16.42 9.82
N ALA A 48 -6.12 16.85 8.79
CA ALA A 48 -7.56 16.58 8.66
C ALA A 48 -7.88 15.07 8.63
N ALA A 49 -7.14 14.29 7.84
CA ALA A 49 -7.32 12.85 7.75
C ALA A 49 -7.12 12.13 9.10
N ARG A 50 -6.17 12.59 9.93
CA ARG A 50 -5.94 12.06 11.29
C ARG A 50 -7.12 12.33 12.23
N LEU A 51 -7.75 13.49 12.12
CA LEU A 51 -8.94 13.84 12.91
C LEU A 51 -10.17 13.03 12.48
N SER A 52 -10.23 12.61 11.22
CA SER A 52 -11.34 11.82 10.66
C SER A 52 -11.22 10.31 10.89
N VAL A 53 -10.21 9.83 11.64
CA VAL A 53 -9.90 8.39 11.83
C VAL A 53 -9.80 7.64 10.49
N MET A 54 -9.38 8.35 9.44
CA MET A 54 -9.17 7.79 8.12
C MET A 54 -7.70 7.40 7.94
N PRO A 55 -7.39 6.20 7.40
CA PRO A 55 -6.04 5.90 6.94
C PRO A 55 -5.65 6.94 5.88
N LEU A 56 -4.53 7.66 6.09
CA LEU A 56 -4.06 8.70 5.17
C LEU A 56 -3.65 8.18 3.78
N GLU A 57 -3.61 6.88 3.56
CA GLU A 57 -3.16 6.26 2.32
C GLU A 57 -4.35 5.94 1.43
N ARG A 58 -4.85 6.93 0.68
CA ARG A 58 -5.57 6.75 -0.60
C ARG A 58 -5.36 7.97 -1.49
N GLU A 59 -4.24 7.99 -2.20
CA GLU A 59 -4.19 8.65 -3.51
C GLU A 59 -4.60 7.61 -4.55
N GLY A 60 -5.56 7.96 -5.42
CA GLY A 60 -5.83 7.30 -6.69
C GLY A 60 -6.33 5.85 -6.67
N GLY A 61 -7.64 5.66 -6.92
CA GLY A 61 -8.23 4.43 -7.45
C GLY A 61 -8.20 3.22 -6.52
N GLN A 62 -9.34 2.87 -5.90
CA GLN A 62 -9.46 1.50 -5.39
C GLN A 62 -9.62 0.57 -6.58
N ALA A 63 -8.55 -0.12 -6.97
CA ALA A 63 -8.74 -1.40 -7.61
C ALA A 63 -9.49 -2.29 -6.61
N GLN A 64 -10.59 -2.84 -7.10
CA GLN A 64 -11.43 -3.82 -6.45
C GLN A 64 -10.59 -4.97 -5.90
N PHE A 65 -11.20 -5.78 -5.03
CA PHE A 65 -10.70 -7.05 -4.53
C PHE A 65 -10.25 -7.98 -5.69
N ILE A 66 -9.06 -7.72 -6.23
CA ILE A 66 -8.36 -8.45 -7.27
C ILE A 66 -6.88 -8.35 -6.92
N VAL A 67 -6.22 -9.50 -7.00
CA VAL A 67 -4.78 -9.67 -6.83
C VAL A 67 -4.01 -8.66 -7.72
N HIS A 68 -3.01 -8.00 -7.12
CA HIS A 68 -2.09 -6.95 -7.63
C HIS A 68 -2.62 -5.51 -7.53
N ASP A 69 -2.13 -4.65 -6.64
CA ASP A 69 -0.81 -4.03 -6.40
C ASP A 69 -0.97 -2.52 -6.69
N HIS A 70 -0.08 -1.69 -6.14
CA HIS A 70 0.00 -0.23 -6.30
C HIS A 70 -0.69 0.63 -5.22
N ALA A 71 0.17 1.30 -4.44
CA ALA A 71 -0.05 2.68 -4.01
C ALA A 71 0.62 3.59 -5.07
N PRO A 72 0.00 4.69 -5.54
CA PRO A 72 0.60 5.49 -6.59
C PRO A 72 1.78 6.29 -6.03
N THR A 73 2.93 6.05 -6.64
CA THR A 73 4.12 6.90 -6.55
C THR A 73 4.08 7.82 -7.80
N PRO A 74 4.57 9.06 -7.77
CA PRO A 74 4.55 9.92 -8.95
C PRO A 74 5.13 9.20 -10.17
N GLN A 75 4.30 9.06 -11.22
CA GLN A 75 4.60 8.31 -12.43
C GLN A 75 5.91 8.79 -13.07
N GLY A 76 6.84 7.85 -13.27
CA GLY A 76 8.13 8.09 -13.94
C GLY A 76 9.29 8.46 -13.01
N SER A 77 9.17 8.23 -11.71
CA SER A 77 10.29 8.41 -10.77
C SER A 77 11.10 7.11 -10.61
N GLU A 78 12.43 7.22 -10.49
CA GLU A 78 13.33 6.09 -10.16
C GLU A 78 12.88 5.28 -8.91
N LEU A 79 12.01 5.85 -8.06
CA LEU A 79 11.46 5.17 -6.89
C LEU A 79 10.34 4.20 -7.25
N GLU A 80 9.52 4.49 -8.27
CA GLU A 80 8.42 3.62 -8.70
C GLU A 80 8.95 2.26 -9.15
N GLU A 81 9.94 2.26 -10.06
CA GLU A 81 10.61 1.03 -10.52
C GLU A 81 11.24 0.25 -9.36
N LEU A 82 11.79 0.95 -8.35
CA LEU A 82 12.35 0.31 -7.16
C LEU A 82 11.27 -0.33 -6.30
N LEU A 83 10.12 0.31 -6.13
CA LEU A 83 9.00 -0.21 -5.35
C LEU A 83 8.40 -1.46 -6.01
N THR A 84 8.17 -1.42 -7.32
CA THR A 84 7.74 -2.59 -8.09
C THR A 84 8.73 -3.74 -7.93
N TRP A 85 10.03 -3.46 -8.07
CA TRP A 85 11.05 -4.48 -7.87
C TRP A 85 11.03 -5.03 -6.44
N LEU A 86 10.81 -4.21 -5.40
CA LEU A 86 10.70 -4.70 -4.03
C LEU A 86 9.49 -5.64 -3.86
N GLN A 87 8.34 -5.35 -4.49
CA GLN A 87 7.12 -6.17 -4.44
C GLN A 87 7.32 -7.54 -5.09
N GLU A 88 8.01 -7.57 -6.22
CA GLU A 88 8.36 -8.82 -6.91
C GLU A 88 9.38 -9.66 -6.12
N ASN A 89 10.10 -9.03 -5.19
CA ASN A 89 11.22 -9.63 -4.47
C ASN A 89 11.01 -9.72 -2.96
N LEU A 90 9.75 -9.66 -2.47
CA LEU A 90 9.43 -9.69 -1.04
C LEU A 90 10.03 -10.91 -0.31
N ALA A 91 10.08 -12.07 -0.97
CA ALA A 91 10.61 -13.31 -0.41
C ALA A 91 12.13 -13.30 -0.18
N ARG A 92 12.88 -12.43 -0.87
CA ARG A 92 14.35 -12.42 -0.83
C ARG A 92 14.88 -11.74 0.44
N ASP A 93 16.04 -12.15 0.90
CA ASP A 93 16.73 -11.42 1.98
C ASP A 93 17.35 -10.11 1.46
N LEU A 94 16.60 -9.02 1.60
CA LEU A 94 16.96 -7.71 1.10
C LEU A 94 17.50 -6.84 2.23
N THR A 95 18.81 -6.61 2.20
CA THR A 95 19.45 -5.62 3.07
C THR A 95 19.30 -4.22 2.49
N LEU A 96 19.43 -3.19 3.34
CA LEU A 96 19.41 -1.80 2.87
C LEU A 96 20.50 -1.53 1.83
N ALA A 97 21.66 -2.20 1.93
CA ALA A 97 22.74 -2.09 0.96
C ALA A 97 22.33 -2.66 -0.41
N HIS A 98 21.64 -3.81 -0.44
CA HIS A 98 21.12 -4.39 -1.69
C HIS A 98 20.12 -3.45 -2.37
N ILE A 99 19.21 -2.86 -1.60
CA ILE A 99 18.18 -1.94 -2.12
C ILE A 99 18.85 -0.67 -2.67
N ALA A 100 19.84 -0.13 -1.95
CA ALA A 100 20.57 1.05 -2.39
C ALA A 100 21.37 0.81 -3.67
N ALA A 101 22.05 -0.34 -3.76
CA ALA A 101 22.75 -0.76 -4.97
C ALA A 101 21.80 -0.92 -6.16
N ARG A 102 20.62 -1.53 -5.96
CA ARG A 102 19.59 -1.66 -7.00
C ARG A 102 19.11 -0.30 -7.52
N ALA A 103 18.97 0.67 -6.62
CA ALA A 103 18.55 2.03 -6.93
C ALA A 103 19.70 2.93 -7.42
N GLY A 104 20.92 2.42 -7.61
CA GLY A 104 22.07 3.20 -8.08
C GLY A 104 22.46 4.34 -7.13
N THR A 105 22.21 4.21 -5.82
CA THR A 105 22.37 5.32 -4.87
C THR A 105 23.00 4.87 -3.55
N SER A 106 23.47 5.83 -2.74
CA SER A 106 23.96 5.54 -1.39
C SER A 106 22.80 5.20 -0.44
N THR A 107 23.05 4.42 0.61
CA THR A 107 22.03 4.08 1.63
C THR A 107 21.42 5.34 2.28
N ARG A 108 22.23 6.38 2.52
CA ARG A 108 21.77 7.67 3.05
C ARG A 108 20.81 8.37 2.10
N THR A 109 21.15 8.44 0.81
CA THR A 109 20.32 9.07 -0.21
C THR A 109 19.01 8.30 -0.40
N LEU A 110 19.09 6.97 -0.42
CA LEU A 110 17.92 6.09 -0.48
C LEU A 110 16.97 6.37 0.68
N ILE A 111 17.45 6.31 1.93
CA ILE A 111 16.59 6.54 3.11
C ILE A 111 15.90 7.90 3.03
N ARG A 112 16.63 8.95 2.66
CA ARG A 112 16.08 10.30 2.55
C ARG A 112 14.96 10.34 1.48
N ARG A 113 15.27 9.93 0.24
CA ARG A 113 14.29 9.92 -0.86
C ARG A 113 13.06 9.08 -0.53
N PHE A 114 13.27 7.91 0.06
CA PHE A 114 12.20 6.99 0.44
C PHE A 114 11.28 7.61 1.51
N ARG A 115 11.85 8.30 2.52
CA ARG A 115 11.05 9.03 3.53
C ARG A 115 10.30 10.20 2.93
N ASP A 116 10.94 10.97 2.06
CA ASP A 116 10.34 12.14 1.43
C ASP A 116 9.12 11.75 0.57
N GLN A 117 9.14 10.58 -0.06
CA GLN A 117 8.08 10.11 -0.97
C GLN A 117 7.07 9.16 -0.32
N THR A 118 7.48 8.29 0.62
CA THR A 118 6.60 7.27 1.23
C THR A 118 6.32 7.49 2.71
N GLY A 119 6.95 8.48 3.34
CA GLY A 119 6.87 8.73 4.79
C GLY A 119 7.58 7.68 5.66
N SER A 120 8.27 6.70 5.07
CA SER A 120 8.90 5.59 5.82
C SER A 120 10.31 5.25 5.31
N THR A 121 11.03 4.37 6.00
CA THR A 121 12.31 3.85 5.48
C THR A 121 12.08 2.64 4.57
N PRO A 122 13.03 2.33 3.65
CA PRO A 122 12.87 1.20 2.72
C PRO A 122 12.60 -0.13 3.43
N LEU A 123 13.30 -0.41 4.54
CA LEU A 123 13.08 -1.64 5.30
C LEU A 123 11.74 -1.65 6.05
N GLN A 124 11.29 -0.52 6.57
CA GLN A 124 9.97 -0.43 7.20
C GLN A 124 8.85 -0.70 6.19
N TRP A 125 8.98 -0.11 5.00
CA TRP A 125 8.07 -0.33 3.89
C TRP A 125 8.06 -1.81 3.46
N LEU A 126 9.25 -2.39 3.24
CA LEU A 126 9.38 -3.81 2.88
C LEU A 126 8.70 -4.72 3.90
N HIS A 127 8.89 -4.47 5.19
CA HIS A 127 8.22 -5.26 6.23
C HIS A 127 6.70 -5.13 6.19
N ARG A 128 6.14 -3.93 5.91
CA ARG A 128 4.69 -3.75 5.77
C ARG A 128 4.16 -4.51 4.56
N ALA A 129 4.84 -4.40 3.42
CA ALA A 129 4.48 -5.12 2.20
C ALA A 129 4.47 -6.65 2.42
N ARG A 130 5.46 -7.18 3.15
CA ARG A 130 5.49 -8.61 3.54
C ARG A 130 4.32 -9.03 4.41
N ILE A 131 3.92 -8.18 5.38
CA ILE A 131 2.74 -8.47 6.22
C ILE A 131 1.46 -8.43 5.39
N HIS A 132 1.31 -7.46 4.49
CA HIS A 132 0.15 -7.39 3.59
C HIS A 132 0.04 -8.63 2.71
N GLN A 133 1.15 -9.06 2.09
CA GLN A 133 1.18 -10.31 1.32
C GLN A 133 0.86 -11.53 2.20
N ALA A 134 1.30 -11.55 3.45
CA ALA A 134 0.99 -12.62 4.37
C ALA A 134 -0.50 -12.66 4.74
N GLN A 135 -1.15 -11.51 4.94
CA GLN A 135 -2.60 -11.43 5.15
C GLN A 135 -3.35 -12.03 3.94
N HIS A 136 -2.97 -11.61 2.73
CA HIS A 136 -3.55 -12.14 1.50
C HIS A 136 -3.39 -13.68 1.40
N LEU A 137 -2.21 -14.21 1.69
CA LEU A 137 -1.97 -15.67 1.68
C LEU A 137 -2.75 -16.40 2.79
N LEU A 138 -2.94 -15.78 3.95
CA LEU A 138 -3.73 -16.36 5.05
C LEU A 138 -5.23 -16.43 4.70
N GLU A 139 -5.73 -15.48 3.92
CA GLU A 139 -7.12 -15.35 3.47
C GLU A 139 -7.44 -16.25 2.27
N THR A 140 -6.48 -16.43 1.36
CA THR A 140 -6.72 -17.10 0.06
C THR A 140 -6.17 -18.53 -0.03
N THR A 141 -5.35 -18.96 0.93
CA THR A 141 -4.69 -20.27 0.89
C THR A 141 -4.73 -21.01 2.22
N GLU A 142 -4.65 -22.35 2.14
CA GLU A 142 -4.52 -23.26 3.28
C GLU A 142 -3.05 -23.50 3.70
N HIS A 143 -2.10 -22.69 3.22
CA HIS A 143 -0.69 -22.86 3.57
C HIS A 143 -0.47 -22.74 5.08
N SER A 144 0.48 -23.49 5.65
CA SER A 144 0.83 -23.34 7.06
C SER A 144 1.44 -21.96 7.34
N VAL A 145 1.36 -21.50 8.60
CA VAL A 145 1.90 -20.21 9.03
C VAL A 145 3.42 -20.15 8.79
N GLU A 146 4.09 -21.29 8.96
CA GLU A 146 5.52 -21.46 8.69
C GLU A 146 5.81 -21.24 7.21
N ARG A 147 5.08 -21.93 6.32
CA ARG A 147 5.24 -21.80 4.87
C ARG A 147 4.98 -20.38 4.40
N ILE A 148 3.95 -19.71 4.93
CA ILE A 148 3.67 -18.32 4.59
C ILE A 148 4.82 -17.40 5.02
N GLY A 149 5.37 -17.60 6.23
CA GLY A 149 6.52 -16.85 6.71
C GLY A 149 7.74 -16.94 5.79
N ASP A 150 7.98 -18.12 5.22
CA ASP A 150 9.04 -18.34 4.23
C ASP A 150 8.70 -17.66 2.89
N GLN A 151 7.46 -17.79 2.41
CA GLN A 151 7.01 -17.16 1.16
C GLN A 151 7.10 -15.63 1.18
N VAL A 152 6.92 -15.01 2.34
CA VAL A 152 7.02 -13.55 2.50
C VAL A 152 8.38 -13.09 3.05
N GLY A 153 9.37 -13.98 3.16
CA GLY A 153 10.76 -13.60 3.41
C GLY A 153 11.10 -13.17 4.85
N PHE A 154 10.42 -13.71 5.87
CA PHE A 154 10.77 -13.46 7.28
C PHE A 154 11.87 -14.38 7.82
N GLY A 155 12.27 -15.42 7.08
CA GLY A 155 13.38 -16.34 7.39
C GLY A 155 13.18 -17.24 8.61
N SER A 156 12.19 -16.94 9.45
CA SER A 156 11.79 -17.72 10.63
C SER A 156 10.32 -17.49 10.91
N ALA A 157 9.61 -18.59 11.18
CA ALA A 157 8.21 -18.55 11.60
C ALA A 157 8.02 -17.76 12.91
N THR A 158 9.00 -17.78 13.82
CA THR A 158 8.94 -17.01 15.08
C THR A 158 8.99 -15.51 14.80
N THR A 159 9.96 -15.07 14.00
CA THR A 159 10.09 -13.66 13.61
C THR A 159 8.86 -13.18 12.84
N PHE A 160 8.32 -14.03 11.95
CA PHE A 160 7.08 -13.74 11.24
C PHE A 160 5.91 -13.51 12.20
N ARG A 161 5.63 -14.46 13.11
CA ARG A 161 4.50 -14.36 14.06
C ARG A 161 4.62 -13.11 14.94
N ASP A 162 5.82 -12.82 15.45
CA ASP A 162 6.07 -11.64 16.27
C ASP A 162 5.84 -10.35 15.50
N ARG A 163 6.37 -10.25 14.27
CA ARG A 163 6.18 -9.07 13.44
C ARG A 163 4.72 -8.89 13.03
N PHE A 164 4.06 -9.96 12.62
CA PHE A 164 2.66 -9.96 12.23
C PHE A 164 1.78 -9.49 13.37
N LYS A 165 1.97 -10.03 14.58
CA LYS A 165 1.21 -9.60 15.76
C LYS A 165 1.46 -8.14 16.13
N ARG A 166 2.71 -7.66 16.05
CA ARG A 166 3.03 -6.25 16.29
C ARG A 166 2.38 -5.31 15.27
N THR A 167 2.22 -5.75 14.03
CA THR A 167 1.65 -4.94 12.95
C THR A 167 0.11 -4.99 12.90
N THR A 168 -0.49 -6.16 13.16
CA THR A 168 -1.94 -6.39 12.99
C THR A 168 -2.72 -6.46 14.32
N GLY A 169 -2.02 -6.60 15.45
CA GLY A 169 -2.62 -6.77 16.78
C GLY A 169 -2.97 -8.22 17.14
N VAL A 170 -3.02 -9.14 16.18
CA VAL A 170 -3.42 -10.55 16.39
C VAL A 170 -2.41 -11.52 15.80
N THR A 171 -2.45 -12.79 16.22
CA THR A 171 -1.57 -13.82 15.63
C THR A 171 -2.04 -14.21 14.22
N PRO A 172 -1.16 -14.72 13.33
CA PRO A 172 -1.55 -15.21 12.01
C PRO A 172 -2.69 -16.24 12.05
N GLN A 173 -2.67 -17.16 13.02
CA GLN A 173 -3.72 -18.18 13.17
C GLN A 173 -5.07 -17.55 13.58
N THR A 174 -5.04 -16.61 14.54
CA THR A 174 -6.23 -15.86 14.94
C THR A 174 -6.80 -15.07 13.78
N TYR A 175 -5.92 -14.43 12.99
CA TYR A 175 -6.30 -13.68 11.80
C TYR A 175 -7.03 -14.58 10.79
N ARG A 176 -6.43 -15.72 10.40
CA ARG A 176 -7.05 -16.67 9.46
C ARG A 176 -8.45 -17.10 9.90
N ARG A 177 -8.65 -17.40 11.18
CA ARG A 177 -9.96 -17.80 11.73
C ARG A 177 -11.08 -16.75 11.59
N THR A 178 -10.75 -15.53 11.16
CA THR A 178 -11.75 -14.48 10.89
C THR A 178 -12.33 -14.60 9.47
N PHE A 179 -11.65 -15.33 8.58
CA PHE A 179 -12.00 -15.49 7.17
C PHE A 179 -12.36 -16.93 6.77
N THR A 180 -12.22 -17.87 7.71
CA THR A 180 -12.66 -19.27 7.60
C THR A 180 -13.92 -19.47 8.41
#